data_AF-A0AA42V834-F1
#
_entry.id   AF-A0AA42V834-F1
#
_cell.length_a   1.000
_cell.length_b   1.000
_cell.length_c   1.000
_cell.angle_alpha   90.00
_cell.angle_beta   90.00
_cell.angle_gamma   90.00
#
_symmetry.space_group_name_H-M   'P 1'
#
loop_
_entity.id
_entity.type
_entity.pdbx_description
1 polymer ?
#
loop_
_entity_poly.entity_id
_entity_poly.type
_entity_poly.pdbx_seq_one_letter_code
_entity_poly.pdbx_strand_id
1 'polypeptide(L)' 'MTLTLGKSHLTALDILLELRCWLADNVEMQAEPAIVTHLPNGYLLTQADCIDAIDTLLHQLRH' A
#
# COMPACT_ATOMS: atom_id res chain seq x y z
N MET A 1 0.10 13.08 18.54
CA MET A 1 -0.52 11.82 18.08
C MET A 1 -0.05 10.72 19.00
N THR A 2 -0.88 10.30 19.94
CA THR A 2 -0.55 9.20 20.87
C THR A 2 -0.73 7.89 20.11
N LEU A 3 0.38 7.35 19.60
CA LEU A 3 0.46 5.94 19.22
C LEU A 3 0.36 5.14 20.53
N THR A 4 -0.85 4.74 20.90
CA THR A 4 -1.02 3.81 22.01
C THR A 4 -0.44 2.47 21.57
N LEU A 5 0.81 2.24 21.99
CA LEU A 5 1.52 0.97 22.02
C LEU A 5 0.75 0.00 22.94
N GLY A 6 -0.40 -0.47 22.46
CA GLY A 6 -1.41 -1.12 23.29
C GLY A 6 -2.13 -2.24 22.55
N LYS A 7 -1.38 -3.05 21.78
CA LYS A 7 -1.65 -4.44 21.37
C LYS A 7 -0.48 -4.88 20.49
N SER A 8 0.39 -5.70 21.04
CA SER A 8 1.71 -6.09 20.48
C SER A 8 1.65 -7.04 19.27
N HIS A 9 0.57 -7.04 18.50
CA HIS A 9 0.44 -7.81 17.27
C HIS A 9 -0.29 -6.94 16.24
N LEU A 10 0.47 -6.32 15.35
CA LEU A 10 -0.09 -5.75 14.13
C LEU A 10 -0.79 -6.88 13.38
N THR A 11 -2.08 -6.75 13.14
CA THR A 11 -2.76 -7.70 12.26
C THR A 11 -2.29 -7.46 10.82
N ALA A 12 -2.40 -8.47 9.96
CA ALA A 12 -2.12 -8.27 8.53
C ALA A 12 -2.95 -7.12 7.94
N LEU A 13 -4.16 -6.91 8.47
CA LEU A 13 -5.05 -5.82 8.06
C LEU A 13 -4.51 -4.44 8.47
N ASP A 14 -3.97 -4.30 9.68
CA ASP A 14 -3.36 -3.03 10.14
C ASP A 14 -2.15 -2.65 9.28
N ILE A 15 -1.28 -3.63 8.99
CA ILE A 15 -0.08 -3.42 8.15
C ILE A 15 -0.46 -3.01 6.74
N LEU A 16 -1.43 -3.71 6.14
CA LEU A 16 -1.91 -3.39 4.78
C LEU A 16 -2.55 -2.01 4.73
N LEU A 17 -3.28 -1.61 5.76
CA LEU A 17 -3.89 -0.29 5.83
C LEU A 17 -2.83 0.82 5.96
N GLU A 18 -1.83 0.65 6.81
CA GLU A 18 -0.72 1.60 6.94
C GLU A 18 0.09 1.72 5.64
N LEU A 19 0.40 0.58 5.00
CA LEU A 19 1.13 0.56 3.74
C LEU A 19 0.35 1.25 2.61
N ARG A 20 -0.97 1.02 2.55
CA ARG A 20 -1.87 1.70 1.60
C ARG A 20 -1.84 3.21 1.76
N CYS A 21 -2.00 3.69 3.00
CA CYS A 21 -2.00 5.13 3.29
C CYS A 21 -0.65 5.75 2.93
N TRP A 22 0.45 5.10 3.32
CA TRP A 22 1.79 5.57 2.99
C TRP A 22 2.00 5.66 1.47
N LEU A 23 1.57 4.66 0.69
CA LEU A 23 1.68 4.70 -0.77
C LEU A 23 0.83 5.82 -1.39
N ALA A 24 -0.39 6.05 -0.89
CA ALA A 24 -1.25 7.13 -1.38
C ALA A 24 -0.62 8.51 -1.15
N ASP A 25 -0.09 8.74 0.05
CA ASP A 25 0.62 9.99 0.38
C ASP A 25 1.85 10.19 -0.52
N ASN A 26 2.59 9.12 -0.82
CA ASN A 26 3.74 9.19 -1.73
C ASN A 26 3.34 9.52 -3.16
N VAL A 27 2.22 8.99 -3.66
CA VAL A 27 1.70 9.30 -4.99
C VAL A 27 1.32 10.78 -5.09
N GLU A 28 0.68 11.34 -4.06
CA GLU A 28 0.33 12.76 -4.03
C GLU A 28 1.56 13.69 -3.98
N MET A 29 2.64 13.24 -3.34
CA MET A 29 3.88 14.01 -3.24
C MET A 29 4.76 13.94 -4.49
N GLN A 30 4.54 12.98 -5.39
CA GLN A 30 5.37 12.80 -6.58
C GLN A 30 4.77 13.50 -7.81
N ALA A 31 5.63 14.16 -8.58
CA ALA A 31 5.24 14.82 -9.83
C ALA A 31 5.03 13.84 -11.00
N GLU A 32 5.63 12.64 -10.90
CA GLU A 32 5.53 11.58 -11.90
C GLU A 32 5.22 10.24 -11.20
N PRO A 33 4.58 9.28 -11.89
CA PRO A 33 4.31 7.96 -11.31
C PRO A 33 5.61 7.25 -10.92
N ALA A 34 5.79 6.93 -9.63
CA ALA A 34 6.93 6.12 -9.20
C ALA A 34 6.81 4.70 -9.76
N ILE A 35 7.77 4.35 -10.61
CA ILE A 35 7.97 2.99 -11.08
C ILE A 35 8.58 2.18 -9.93
N VAL A 36 7.85 1.16 -9.49
CA VAL A 36 8.28 0.23 -8.46
C VAL A 36 9.13 -0.88 -9.06
N THR A 37 8.76 -1.40 -10.24
CA THR A 37 9.56 -2.41 -10.95
C THR A 37 9.18 -2.52 -12.43
N HIS A 38 10.11 -2.99 -13.24
CA HIS A 38 9.90 -3.32 -14.64
C HIS A 38 9.59 -4.81 -14.77
N LEU A 39 8.39 -5.16 -15.22
CA LEU A 39 8.02 -6.56 -15.42
C LEU A 39 8.59 -7.09 -16.75
N PRO A 40 8.86 -8.41 -16.84
CA PRO A 40 9.37 -9.05 -18.05
C PRO A 40 8.46 -8.90 -19.29
N ASN A 41 7.18 -8.62 -19.09
CA ASN A 41 6.19 -8.39 -20.15
C ASN A 41 6.20 -6.93 -20.67
N GLY A 42 7.11 -6.08 -20.20
CA GLY A 42 7.19 -4.67 -20.56
C GLY A 42 6.23 -3.77 -19.77
N TYR A 43 5.43 -4.34 -18.86
CA TYR A 43 4.60 -3.55 -17.95
C TYR A 43 5.46 -2.86 -16.89
N LEU A 44 5.17 -1.59 -16.62
CA LEU A 44 5.80 -0.84 -15.53
C LEU A 44 4.86 -0.93 -14.34
N LEU A 45 5.28 -1.64 -13.30
CA LEU A 45 4.55 -1.63 -12.04
C LEU A 45 4.74 -0.26 -11.40
N THR A 46 3.65 0.44 -11.16
CA THR A 46 3.64 1.74 -10.49
C THR A 46 3.21 1.62 -9.03
N GLN A 47 3.42 2.69 -8.26
CA GLN A 47 2.85 2.77 -6.90
C GLN A 47 1.31 2.68 -6.90
N ALA A 48 0.64 3.19 -7.93
CA ALA A 48 -0.82 3.08 -8.07
C ALA A 48 -1.26 1.61 -8.21
N ASP A 49 -0.55 0.81 -8.99
CA ASP A 49 -0.81 -0.64 -9.09
C ASP A 49 -0.67 -1.35 -7.74
N CYS A 50 0.32 -0.94 -6.93
CA CYS A 50 0.49 -1.47 -5.58
C CYS A 50 -0.69 -1.11 -4.66
N ILE A 51 -1.23 0.11 -4.78
CA ILE A 51 -2.42 0.53 -4.01
C ILE A 51 -3.62 -0.33 -4.39
N ASP A 52 -3.87 -0.54 -5.69
CA ASP A 52 -4.98 -1.37 -6.16
C ASP A 52 -4.87 -2.83 -5.69
N ALA A 53 -3.66 -3.38 -5.70
CA ALA A 53 -3.41 -4.72 -5.18
C ALA A 53 -3.69 -4.82 -3.66
N ILE A 54 -3.30 -3.80 -2.89
CA ILE A 54 -3.57 -3.74 -1.46
C ILE A 54 -5.07 -3.58 -1.18
N ASP A 55 -5.77 -2.74 -1.94
CA ASP A 55 -7.23 -2.58 -1.81
C ASP A 55 -7.97 -3.89 -2.08
N THR A 56 -7.51 -4.66 -3.08
CA THR A 56 -8.02 -6.01 -3.35
C THR A 56 -7.80 -6.97 -2.18
N LEU A 57 -6.59 -6.97 -1.60
CA LEU A 57 -6.26 -7.81 -0.44
C LEU A 57 -7.06 -7.42 0.82
N LEU A 58 -7.22 -6.12 1.07
CA LEU A 58 -8.02 -5.60 2.18
C LEU A 58 -9.50 -5.99 2.04
N HIS A 59 -10.03 -6.00 0.80
CA HIS A 59 -11.38 -6.47 0.54
C HIS A 59 -11.50 -7.97 0.82
N GLN A 60 -10.56 -8.79 0.36
CA GLN A 60 -10.55 -10.23 0.60
C GLN A 60 -10.45 -10.59 2.09
N LEU A 61 -9.64 -9.87 2.87
CA LEU A 61 -9.46 -10.13 4.30
C LEU A 61 -10.61 -9.66 5.18
N ARG A 62 -11.52 -8.82 4.65
CA ARG A 62 -12.74 -8.37 5.34
C ARG A 62 -13.93 -9.34 5.15
N HIS A 63 -13.81 -10.32 4.26
CA HIS A 63 -14.84 -11.32 3.93
C HIS A 63 -14.47 -12.71 4.50
#